data_AF-A0A929CFH3-F1
#
_entry.id   AF-A0A929CFH3-F1
#
_cell.length_a   1.000
_cell.length_b   1.000
_cell.length_c   1.000
_cell.angle_alpha   90.00
_cell.angle_beta   90.00
_cell.angle_gamma   90.00
#
_symmetry.space_group_name_H-M   'P 1'
#
loop_
_entity.id
_entity.type
_entity.pdbx_description
1 polymer ?
#
loop_
_entity_poly.entity_id
_entity_poly.type
_entity_poly.pdbx_seq_one_letter_code
_entity_poly.pdbx_strand_id
1 'polypeptide(L)' 'MKKTIILSLIILAAAGSGFSQSIYSLSYELATPMGDMRNFISKTSFRGLSFSADWYLNSRITVGGTAEWNGFYEKDERHT' A
#
# COMPACT_ATOMS: atom_id res chain seq x y z
N MET A 1 -8.32 -26.49 -3.55
CA MET A 1 -9.67 -26.07 -3.13
C MET A 1 -9.68 -25.30 -1.81
N LYS A 2 -9.24 -25.88 -0.68
CA LYS A 2 -9.22 -25.13 0.60
C LYS A 2 -8.31 -23.89 0.57
N LYS A 3 -7.10 -24.01 -0.01
CA LYS A 3 -6.13 -22.91 -0.14
C LYS A 3 -6.64 -21.77 -1.03
N THR A 4 -7.31 -22.09 -2.14
CA THR A 4 -7.88 -21.10 -3.06
C THR A 4 -9.06 -20.35 -2.41
N ILE A 5 -9.88 -21.04 -1.62
CA ILE A 5 -10.98 -20.41 -0.85
C ILE A 5 -10.45 -19.44 0.20
N ILE A 6 -9.39 -19.83 0.92
CA ILE A 6 -8.75 -18.97 1.94
C ILE A 6 -8.13 -17.72 1.28
N LEU A 7 -7.45 -17.89 0.15
CA LEU A 7 -6.88 -16.78 -0.62
C LEU A 7 -7.96 -15.80 -1.12
N SER A 8 -9.07 -16.30 -1.66
CA SER A 8 -10.19 -15.45 -2.05
C SER A 8 -10.85 -14.74 -0.86
N LEU A 9 -10.89 -15.36 0.32
CA LEU A 9 -11.45 -14.76 1.53
C LEU A 9 -10.59 -13.60 2.03
N ILE A 10 -9.25 -13.73 1.95
CA ILE A 10 -8.29 -12.69 2.32
C ILE A 10 -8.40 -11.50 1.35
N ILE A 11 -8.53 -11.76 0.05
CA ILE A 11 -8.70 -10.70 -0.96
C ILE A 11 -10.03 -9.96 -0.76
N LEU A 12 -11.11 -10.67 -0.42
CA LEU A 12 -12.42 -10.06 -0.16
C LEU A 12 -12.43 -9.25 1.15
N ALA A 13 -11.69 -9.70 2.17
CA ALA A 13 -11.51 -8.96 3.42
C ALA A 13 -10.63 -7.70 3.23
N ALA A 14 -9.62 -7.77 2.37
CA ALA A 14 -8.78 -6.63 1.99
C ALA A 14 -9.53 -5.61 1.08
N ALA A 15 -10.55 -6.05 0.35
CA ALA A 15 -11.44 -5.18 -0.43
C ALA A 15 -12.45 -4.40 0.46
N GLY A 16 -12.49 -4.69 1.76
CA GLY A 16 -13.35 -4.03 2.75
C GLY A 16 -12.76 -2.73 3.28
N SER A 17 -12.34 -1.81 2.42
CA SER A 17 -12.02 -0.44 2.82
C SER A 17 -12.83 0.53 1.96
N GLY A 18 -13.73 1.27 2.60
CA GLY A 18 -14.25 2.50 2.00
C GLY A 18 -15.77 2.72 2.04
N PHE A 19 -16.43 2.54 3.19
CA PHE A 19 -17.67 3.28 3.48
C PHE A 19 -17.69 3.73 4.93
N SER A 20 -16.78 4.61 5.28
CA SER A 20 -16.97 5.55 6.38
C SER A 20 -16.15 6.79 6.09
N GLN A 21 -16.69 7.95 6.44
CA GLN A 21 -16.10 9.28 6.29
C GLN A 21 -14.86 9.43 7.17
N SER A 22 -13.84 8.60 6.96
CA SER A 22 -12.65 8.57 7.79
C SER A 22 -11.77 9.74 7.38
N ILE A 23 -11.78 10.78 8.20
CA ILE A 23 -10.86 11.94 8.14
C ILE A 23 -9.41 11.46 8.25
N TYR A 24 -9.16 10.30 8.84
CA TYR A 24 -7.84 9.70 8.93
C TYR A 24 -7.87 8.25 8.44
N SER A 25 -6.84 7.87 7.70
CA SER A 25 -6.61 6.51 7.22
C SER A 25 -5.18 6.11 7.51
N LEU A 26 -4.99 4.89 8.03
CA LEU A 26 -3.69 4.27 8.20
C LEU A 26 -3.73 2.94 7.46
N SER A 27 -2.88 2.78 6.45
CA SER A 27 -2.82 1.58 5.63
C SER A 27 -1.41 0.98 5.67
N TYR A 28 -1.36 -0.34 5.68
CA TYR A 28 -0.13 -1.09 5.48
C TYR A 28 -0.10 -1.62 4.05
N GLU A 29 0.98 -1.32 3.35
CA GLU A 29 1.07 -1.47 1.90
C GLU A 29 2.19 -2.42 1.51
N LEU A 30 1.90 -3.24 0.49
CA LEU A 30 2.87 -4.14 -0.12
C LEU A 30 3.17 -3.63 -1.52
N ALA A 31 4.44 -3.38 -1.82
CA ALA A 31 4.87 -2.82 -3.10
C ALA A 31 5.66 -3.86 -3.88
N THR A 32 5.18 -4.22 -5.08
CA THR A 32 5.90 -5.13 -5.98
C THR A 32 6.48 -4.35 -7.16
N PRO A 33 7.79 -4.43 -7.43
CA PRO A 33 8.40 -3.73 -8.54
C PRO A 33 7.93 -4.31 -9.88
N MET A 34 7.47 -3.44 -10.77
CA MET A 34 6.95 -3.80 -12.10
C MET A 34 7.65 -2.98 -13.19
N GLY A 35 7.74 -3.54 -14.40
CA GLY A 35 8.41 -2.89 -15.54
C GLY A 35 9.88 -2.57 -15.24
N ASP A 36 10.30 -1.36 -15.61
CA ASP A 36 11.68 -0.90 -15.48
C ASP A 36 12.16 -0.75 -14.03
N MET A 37 11.24 -0.66 -13.06
CA MET A 37 11.56 -0.65 -11.63
C MET A 37 12.32 -1.92 -11.20
N ARG A 38 12.08 -3.05 -11.90
CA ARG A 38 12.76 -4.33 -11.63
C ARG A 38 14.28 -4.29 -11.85
N ASN A 39 14.79 -3.30 -12.59
CA ASN A 39 16.23 -3.13 -12.82
C ASN A 39 16.94 -2.56 -11.59
N PHE A 40 16.21 -1.96 -10.66
CA PHE A 40 16.76 -1.33 -9.45
C PHE A 40 16.34 -2.05 -8.17
N ILE A 41 15.13 -2.63 -8.15
CA ILE A 41 14.58 -3.37 -7.03
C ILE A 41 13.91 -4.62 -7.59
N SER A 42 14.44 -5.80 -7.33
CA SER A 42 13.97 -7.09 -7.85
C SER A 42 12.96 -7.77 -6.92
N LYS A 43 12.90 -7.37 -5.64
CA LYS A 43 12.09 -8.03 -4.60
C LYS A 43 10.85 -7.21 -4.22
N THR A 44 9.74 -7.91 -3.98
CA THR A 44 8.55 -7.30 -3.36
C THR A 44 8.90 -6.76 -1.98
N SER A 45 8.55 -5.51 -1.74
CA SER A 45 8.62 -4.89 -0.43
C SER A 45 7.38 -5.21 0.39
N PHE A 46 7.62 -5.68 1.61
CA PHE A 46 6.63 -5.81 2.67
C PHE A 46 6.79 -4.69 3.71
N ARG A 47 7.28 -3.52 3.31
CA ARG A 47 7.51 -2.40 4.22
C ARG A 47 6.95 -1.14 3.60
N GLY A 48 5.63 -1.07 3.55
CA GLY A 48 4.88 0.12 3.17
C GLY A 48 3.93 0.53 4.27
N LEU A 49 3.91 1.80 4.62
CA LEU A 49 2.92 2.37 5.53
C LEU A 49 2.50 3.72 4.99
N SER A 50 1.20 3.92 4.81
CA SER A 50 0.62 5.19 4.39
C SER A 50 -0.33 5.71 5.46
N PHE A 51 -0.24 7.01 5.69
CA PHE A 51 -1.14 7.74 6.56
C PHE A 51 -1.76 8.88 5.76
N SER A 52 -3.07 8.90 5.68
CA SER A 52 -3.84 9.96 5.01
C SER A 52 -4.69 10.71 6.02
N ALA A 53 -4.77 12.02 5.85
CA ALA A 53 -5.61 12.91 6.62
C ALA A 53 -6.39 13.84 5.69
N ASP A 54 -7.72 13.86 5.81
CA ASP A 54 -8.66 14.60 4.97
C ASP A 54 -9.48 15.59 5.80
N TRP A 55 -9.30 16.89 5.56
CA TRP A 55 -10.02 17.97 6.24
C TRP A 55 -11.16 18.53 5.39
N TYR A 56 -12.39 18.48 5.89
CA TYR A 56 -13.56 19.07 5.24
C TYR A 56 -13.59 20.59 5.51
N LEU A 57 -13.35 21.41 4.48
CA LEU A 57 -13.48 22.87 4.59
C LEU A 57 -14.94 23.31 4.61
N ASN A 58 -15.81 22.57 3.90
CA ASN A 58 -17.27 22.72 3.93
C ASN A 58 -17.93 21.43 3.40
N SER A 59 -19.25 21.42 3.25
CA SER A 59 -20.00 20.24 2.76
C SER A 59 -19.72 19.85 1.30
N ARG A 60 -18.90 20.62 0.57
CA ARG A 60 -18.60 20.45 -0.85
C ARG A 60 -17.10 20.39 -1.16
N ILE A 61 -16.24 20.75 -0.21
CA ILE A 61 -14.80 20.88 -0.42
C ILE A 61 -14.05 20.21 0.73
N THR A 62 -13.18 19.28 0.37
CA THR A 62 -12.26 18.58 1.25
C THR A 62 -10.84 18.79 0.75
N VAL A 63 -9.92 19.07 1.65
CA VAL A 63 -8.49 19.13 1.38
C VAL A 63 -7.81 18.10 2.26
N GLY A 64 -7.03 17.22 1.66
CA GLY A 64 -6.31 16.19 2.37
C GLY A 64 -4.85 16.12 1.96
N GLY A 65 -4.09 15.37 2.76
CA GLY A 65 -2.71 15.05 2.50
C GLY A 65 -2.41 13.61 2.91
N THR A 66 -1.52 12.98 2.16
CA THR A 66 -1.04 11.62 2.44
C THR A 66 0.47 11.66 2.62
N ALA A 67 0.93 11.03 3.69
CA ALA A 67 2.33 10.74 3.93
C ALA A 67 2.53 9.23 3.77
N GLU A 68 3.46 8.83 2.92
CA GLU A 68 3.74 7.44 2.61
C GLU A 68 5.21 7.12 2.84
N TRP A 69 5.46 6.01 3.52
CA TRP A 69 6.79 5.48 3.73
C TRP A 69 6.89 4.08 3.12
N ASN A 70 7.74 3.95 2.11
CA ASN A 70 8.03 2.69 1.46
C ASN A 70 9.53 2.38 1.49
N GLY A 71 9.88 1.24 2.07
CA GLY A 71 11.26 0.75 2.15
C GLY A 71 11.51 -0.30 1.08
N PHE A 72 12.41 -0.03 0.14
CA PHE A 72 12.84 -0.99 -0.87
C PHE A 72 14.25 -1.50 -0.56
N TYR A 73 14.47 -2.80 -0.74
CA TYR A 73 15.78 -3.41 -0.50
C TYR A 73 16.22 -4.22 -1.71
N GLU A 74 17.38 -3.87 -2.25
CA GLU A 74 18.08 -4.64 -3.26
C GLU A 74 19.42 -5.13 -2.70
N LYS A 75 19.75 -6.39 -2.98
CA LYS A 75 21.04 -6.96 -2.60
C LYS A 75 21.94 -6.97 -3.82
N ASP A 76 22.78 -5.94 -3.96
CA ASP A 76 23.84 -5.96 -4.95
C ASP A 76 24.97 -6.90 -4.49
N GLU A 77 25.30 -7.88 -5.32
CA GLU A 77 26.49 -8.69 -5.12
C GLU A 77 27.72 -7.83 -5.41
N ARG A 78 28.67 -7.81 -4.47
CA ARG A 78 29.91 -7.05 -4.62
C ARG A 78 30.74 -7.74 -5.70
N HIS A 79 30.84 -7.12 -6.88
CA HIS A 79 31.80 -7.56 -7.90
C HIS A 79 33.21 -7.19 -7.41
N THR A 80 33.86 -8.13 -6.71
CA THR A 80 35.30 -8.10 -6.40
C THR A 80 36.03 -9.12 -7.26
#